data_AF-A0A7W1BCV3-F1
#
_entry.id   AF-A0A7W1BCV3-F1
#
_cell.length_a   1.000
_cell.length_b   1.000
_cell.length_c   1.000
_cell.angle_alpha   90.00
_cell.angle_beta   90.00
_cell.angle_gamma   90.00
#
_symmetry.space_group_name_H-M   'P 1'
#
loop_
_entity.id
_entity.type
_entity.pdbx_description
1 polymer ?
#
loop_
_entity_poly.entity_id
_entity_poly.type
_entity_poly.pdbx_seq_one_letter_code
_entity_poly.pdbx_strand_id
1 'polypeptide(L)'
;MPRRSSAPAQREERHQPEERRLSDAQKRVEELREQINHHAYRYHVLDEPEISDAEYDELIRELEALEGEFPELITPDSPTQRVGGVVADLFRPVRHRARMLSLDNAFSWEELEAWGRRVDRALGSEARFVCELKIDGLAVVLSYEDGSLATGATRGDGEVGEDVTANIRTVRSVP
;
A
#
# COMPACT_ATOMS: atom_id res chain seq x y z
N MET A 1 -2.39 69.73 25.10
CA MET A 1 -2.17 68.99 23.83
C MET A 1 -1.12 67.91 24.10
N PRO A 2 -1.41 66.64 23.77
CA PRO A 2 -0.75 65.47 24.34
C PRO A 2 0.46 65.02 23.51
N ARG A 3 1.40 64.26 24.10
CA ARG A 3 2.25 63.34 23.34
C ARG A 3 2.03 61.94 23.88
N ARG A 4 1.36 61.15 23.04
CA ARG A 4 0.99 59.76 23.27
C ARG A 4 2.24 58.90 23.40
N SER A 5 2.23 58.08 24.44
CA SER A 5 2.90 56.79 24.49
C SER A 5 2.41 55.92 23.32
N SER A 6 3.33 55.31 22.59
CA SER A 6 3.04 54.20 21.70
C SER A 6 4.25 53.27 21.70
N ALA A 7 4.23 52.29 22.61
CA ALA A 7 5.05 51.10 22.49
C ALA A 7 4.62 50.34 21.22
N PRO A 8 5.55 49.88 20.36
CA PRO A 8 5.19 48.95 19.31
C PRO A 8 4.90 47.57 19.91
N ALA A 9 3.84 46.98 19.40
CA ALA A 9 3.26 45.73 19.84
C ALA A 9 4.22 44.56 19.63
N GLN A 10 4.54 43.87 20.72
CA GLN A 10 5.08 42.51 20.71
C GLN A 10 4.00 41.58 20.14
N ARG A 11 4.02 41.30 18.84
CA ARG A 11 3.08 40.35 18.21
C ARG A 11 3.66 39.42 17.15
N GLU A 12 4.98 39.38 16.94
CA GLU A 12 5.60 38.58 15.86
C GLU A 12 6.30 37.28 16.30
N GLU A 13 6.46 36.98 17.59
CA GLU A 13 7.28 35.82 18.02
C GLU A 13 6.53 34.51 18.31
N ARG A 14 5.18 34.48 18.26
CA ARG A 14 4.41 33.30 18.71
C ARG A 14 4.12 32.23 17.64
N HIS A 15 4.31 32.48 16.34
CA HIS A 15 4.01 31.49 15.29
C HIS A 15 5.20 30.61 14.89
N GLN A 16 6.44 31.07 15.08
CA GLN A 16 7.64 30.34 14.66
C GLN A 16 7.91 28.99 15.40
N PRO A 17 7.52 28.79 16.67
CA PRO A 17 7.79 27.53 17.37
C PRO A 17 6.90 26.37 16.89
N GLU A 18 5.62 26.62 16.61
CA GLU A 18 4.67 25.60 16.17
C GLU A 18 4.94 25.18 14.73
N GLU A 19 5.24 26.12 13.83
CA GLU A 19 5.61 25.83 12.44
C GLU A 19 6.90 24.99 12.35
N ARG A 20 7.88 25.26 13.22
CA ARG A 20 9.10 24.44 13.30
C ARG A 20 8.81 23.05 13.83
N ARG A 21 7.98 22.91 14.87
CA ARG A 21 7.57 21.60 15.39
C ARG A 21 6.84 20.77 14.34
N LEU A 22 5.91 21.39 13.60
CA LEU A 22 5.21 20.72 12.50
C LEU A 22 6.19 20.27 11.41
N SER A 23 7.15 21.10 11.02
CA SER A 23 8.15 20.73 10.02
C SER A 23 9.09 19.61 10.48
N ASP A 24 9.48 19.60 11.75
CA ASP A 24 10.30 18.52 12.31
C ASP A 24 9.49 17.22 12.46
N ALA A 25 8.21 17.34 12.86
CA ALA A 25 7.27 16.22 12.91
C ALA A 25 7.04 15.62 11.52
N GLN A 26 6.88 16.43 10.47
CA GLN A 26 6.79 15.97 9.07
C GLN A 26 7.98 15.10 8.70
N LYS A 27 9.21 15.60 8.87
CA LYS A 27 10.40 14.80 8.54
C LYS A 27 10.43 13.48 9.30
N ARG A 28 10.09 13.50 10.59
CA ARG A 28 10.09 12.30 11.42
C ARG A 28 9.00 11.30 11.04
N VAL A 29 7.80 11.78 10.71
CA VAL A 29 6.69 10.95 10.21
C VAL A 29 7.10 10.26 8.91
N GLU A 30 7.74 10.97 8.00
CA GLU A 30 8.21 10.42 6.73
C GLU A 30 9.28 9.34 6.95
N GLU A 31 10.25 9.58 7.83
CA GLU A 31 11.26 8.59 8.23
C GLU A 31 10.63 7.35 8.89
N LEU A 32 9.68 7.54 9.80
CA LEU A 32 8.99 6.45 10.47
C LEU A 32 8.19 5.61 9.48
N ARG A 33 7.47 6.24 8.55
CA ARG A 33 6.74 5.54 7.49
C ARG A 33 7.68 4.68 6.64
N GLU A 34 8.84 5.22 6.25
CA GLU A 34 9.84 4.48 5.49
C GLU A 34 10.36 3.27 6.29
N GLN A 35 10.77 3.46 7.54
CA GLN A 35 11.29 2.39 8.40
C GLN A 35 10.25 1.30 8.67
N ILE A 36 9.04 1.70 9.03
CA ILE A 36 7.93 0.78 9.30
C ILE A 36 7.60 -0.02 8.05
N ASN A 37 7.48 0.62 6.88
CA ASN A 37 7.18 -0.06 5.63
C ASN A 37 8.30 -1.03 5.23
N HIS A 38 9.56 -0.63 5.40
CA HIS A 38 10.72 -1.51 5.17
C HIS A 38 10.67 -2.74 6.06
N HIS A 39 10.50 -2.58 7.38
CA HIS A 39 10.46 -3.72 8.30
C HIS A 39 9.21 -4.58 8.11
N ALA A 40 8.06 -3.97 7.79
CA ALA A 40 6.84 -4.71 7.44
C ALA A 40 7.04 -5.55 6.17
N TYR A 41 7.75 -5.03 5.16
CA TYR A 41 8.09 -5.77 3.93
C TYR A 41 9.03 -6.94 4.23
N ARG A 42 10.11 -6.71 4.99
CA ARG A 42 11.04 -7.76 5.41
C ARG A 42 10.32 -8.88 6.18
N TYR A 43 9.41 -8.52 7.08
CA TYR A 43 8.64 -9.48 7.88
C TYR A 43 7.58 -10.22 7.06
N HIS A 44 6.69 -9.51 6.35
CA HIS A 44 5.48 -10.10 5.76
C HIS A 44 5.66 -10.60 4.32
N VAL A 45 6.66 -10.11 3.60
CA VAL A 45 6.89 -10.48 2.19
C VAL A 45 8.12 -11.37 2.05
N LEU A 46 9.21 -11.03 2.74
CA LEU A 46 10.45 -11.80 2.62
C LEU A 46 10.63 -12.89 3.69
N ASP A 47 9.84 -12.86 4.76
CA ASP A 47 9.99 -13.76 5.92
C ASP A 47 11.40 -13.69 6.55
N GLU A 48 12.01 -12.50 6.54
CA GLU A 48 13.38 -12.21 7.01
C GLU A 48 13.42 -10.94 7.90
N PRO A 49 12.83 -10.95 9.10
CA PRO A 49 12.79 -9.78 9.97
C PRO A 49 14.18 -9.33 10.44
N GLU A 50 14.40 -8.01 10.47
CA GLU A 50 15.67 -7.39 10.90
C GLU A 50 15.63 -6.88 12.35
N ILE A 51 14.43 -6.56 12.83
CA ILE A 51 14.18 -6.05 14.19
C ILE A 51 13.15 -6.94 14.87
N SER A 52 13.12 -6.90 16.20
CA SER A 52 12.12 -7.60 17.00
C SER A 52 10.75 -6.93 16.92
N ASP A 53 9.69 -7.70 17.22
CA ASP A 53 8.32 -7.17 17.30
C ASP A 53 8.21 -5.97 18.26
N ALA A 54 8.96 -5.99 19.38
CA ALA A 54 8.95 -4.91 20.36
C ALA A 54 9.54 -3.59 19.79
N GLU A 55 10.62 -3.69 19.02
CA GLU A 55 11.23 -2.53 18.35
C GLU A 55 10.31 -1.99 17.25
N TYR A 56 9.66 -2.88 16.49
CA TYR A 56 8.66 -2.49 15.49
C TYR A 56 7.47 -1.76 16.14
N ASP A 57 6.95 -2.29 17.25
CA ASP A 57 5.86 -1.68 18.01
C ASP A 57 6.24 -0.31 18.61
N GLU A 58 7.52 -0.07 18.90
CA GLU A 58 8.00 1.26 19.30
C GLU A 58 7.92 2.27 18.15
N LEU A 59 8.32 1.88 16.94
CA LEU A 59 8.20 2.74 15.75
C LEU A 59 6.74 3.09 15.45
N ILE A 60 5.83 2.11 15.51
CA ILE A 60 4.40 2.32 15.30
C ILE A 60 3.83 3.29 16.35
N ARG A 61 4.14 3.08 17.64
CA ARG A 61 3.66 3.96 18.72
C ARG A 61 4.17 5.39 18.59
N GLU A 62 5.40 5.57 18.12
CA GLU A 62 5.95 6.91 17.85
C GLU A 62 5.18 7.59 16.71
N LEU A 63 4.91 6.86 15.62
CA LEU A 63 4.14 7.38 14.49
C LEU A 63 2.71 7.75 14.90
N GLU A 64 2.02 6.89 15.67
CA GLU A 64 0.69 7.15 16.21
C GLU A 64 0.66 8.40 17.10
N ALA A 65 1.70 8.60 17.92
CA ALA A 65 1.80 9.78 18.78
C ALA A 65 1.95 11.07 17.96
N LEU A 66 2.79 11.07 16.92
CA LEU A 66 3.00 12.22 16.05
C LEU A 66 1.75 12.54 15.21
N GLU A 67 1.09 11.52 14.65
CA GLU A 67 -0.16 11.70 13.91
C GLU A 67 -1.32 12.14 14.82
N GLY A 68 -1.29 11.75 16.10
CA GLY A 68 -2.23 12.24 17.11
C GLY A 68 -1.99 13.70 17.53
N GLU A 69 -0.73 14.14 17.58
CA GLU A 69 -0.37 15.54 17.86
C GLU A 69 -0.61 16.45 16.65
N PHE A 70 -0.36 15.96 15.43
CA PHE A 70 -0.52 16.69 14.18
C PHE A 70 -1.42 15.92 13.19
N PRO A 71 -2.75 16.00 13.34
CA PRO A 71 -3.69 15.28 12.49
C PRO A 71 -3.57 15.60 10.99
N GLU A 72 -3.05 16.78 10.63
CA GLU A 72 -2.77 17.15 9.24
C GLU A 72 -1.70 16.30 8.57
N LEU A 73 -0.91 15.55 9.34
CA LEU A 73 0.13 14.67 8.82
C LEU A 73 -0.40 13.30 8.44
N ILE A 74 -1.61 12.92 8.87
CA ILE A 74 -2.21 11.61 8.56
C ILE A 74 -2.47 11.50 7.06
N THR A 75 -1.90 10.47 6.43
CA THR A 75 -2.16 10.13 5.03
C THR A 75 -2.90 8.79 4.91
N PRO A 76 -3.72 8.58 3.86
CA PRO A 76 -4.47 7.33 3.68
C PRO A 76 -3.61 6.07 3.53
N ASP A 77 -2.34 6.22 3.19
CA ASP A 77 -1.34 5.16 3.03
C ASP A 77 -0.43 4.99 4.25
N SER A 78 -0.64 5.77 5.32
CA SER A 78 0.13 5.61 6.55
C SER A 78 -0.06 4.21 7.17
N PRO A 79 1.01 3.56 7.70
CA PRO A 79 0.92 2.26 8.35
C PRO A 79 -0.12 2.17 9.47
N THR A 80 -0.39 3.29 10.17
CA THR A 80 -1.40 3.38 11.23
C THR A 80 -2.82 3.17 10.73
N GLN A 81 -3.06 3.38 9.43
CA GLN A 81 -4.38 3.21 8.80
C GLN A 81 -4.66 1.77 8.36
N ARG A 82 -3.68 0.84 8.50
CA ARG A 82 -3.83 -0.56 8.07
C ARG A 82 -4.71 -1.40 8.99
N VAL A 83 -4.92 -0.98 10.25
CA VAL A 83 -5.70 -1.71 11.27
C VAL A 83 -6.87 -0.85 11.72
N GLY A 84 -8.11 -1.34 11.53
CA GLY A 84 -9.31 -0.64 11.98
C GLY A 84 -9.74 0.48 11.02
N GLY A 85 -10.32 0.10 9.88
CA GLY A 85 -11.00 1.01 8.97
C GLY A 85 -12.51 0.75 8.95
N VAL A 86 -13.29 1.84 8.90
CA VAL A 86 -14.76 1.89 8.73
C VAL A 86 -15.26 0.76 7.83
N VAL A 87 -16.34 0.08 8.24
CA VAL A 87 -17.06 -0.89 7.38
C VAL A 87 -17.36 -0.20 6.05
N ALA A 88 -16.62 -0.58 5.01
CA ALA A 88 -16.76 0.05 3.71
C ALA A 88 -18.20 -0.12 3.22
N ASP A 89 -18.79 0.97 2.71
CA ASP A 89 -20.04 0.90 1.96
C ASP A 89 -19.90 -0.09 0.79
N LEU A 90 -21.03 -0.73 0.46
CA LEU A 90 -21.27 -1.71 -0.62
C LEU A 90 -20.16 -1.83 -1.68
N PHE A 91 -19.70 -3.06 -1.90
CA PHE A 91 -18.80 -3.48 -2.98
C PHE A 91 -19.20 -2.87 -4.33
N ARG A 92 -18.61 -1.72 -4.67
CA ARG A 92 -18.90 -1.01 -5.92
C ARG A 92 -18.22 -1.73 -7.09
N PRO A 93 -18.84 -1.77 -8.28
CA PRO A 93 -18.21 -2.37 -9.45
C PRO A 93 -16.99 -1.55 -9.90
N VAL A 94 -15.88 -2.23 -10.17
CA VAL A 94 -14.64 -1.66 -10.71
C VAL A 94 -14.33 -2.32 -12.03
N ARG A 95 -14.25 -1.51 -13.10
CA ARG A 95 -13.84 -1.99 -14.42
C ARG A 95 -12.33 -2.12 -14.47
N HIS A 96 -11.84 -3.29 -14.84
CA HIS A 96 -10.41 -3.56 -14.96
C HIS A 96 -9.80 -2.82 -16.15
N ARG A 97 -8.58 -2.29 -15.99
CA ARG A 97 -7.83 -1.62 -17.07
C ARG A 97 -7.50 -2.58 -18.22
N ALA A 98 -7.28 -3.84 -17.89
CA ALA A 98 -7.08 -4.94 -18.83
C ALA A 98 -7.88 -6.15 -18.36
N ARG A 99 -8.37 -6.96 -19.30
CA ARG A 99 -9.16 -8.15 -18.99
C ARG A 99 -8.31 -9.18 -18.24
N MET A 100 -8.80 -9.66 -17.10
CA MET A 100 -8.20 -10.80 -16.41
C MET A 100 -8.65 -12.10 -17.07
N LEU A 101 -7.70 -12.77 -17.73
CA LEU A 101 -7.94 -14.04 -18.41
C LEU A 101 -7.91 -15.22 -17.42
N SER A 102 -8.58 -16.31 -17.80
CA SER A 102 -8.36 -17.63 -17.21
C SER A 102 -7.27 -18.37 -17.98
N LEU A 103 -6.74 -19.42 -17.37
CA LEU A 103 -5.85 -20.37 -18.04
C LEU A 103 -6.64 -21.62 -18.45
N ASP A 104 -6.29 -22.18 -19.61
CA ASP A 104 -6.70 -23.53 -19.98
C ASP A 104 -5.99 -24.54 -19.09
N ASN A 105 -6.61 -25.70 -18.88
CA ASN A 105 -6.06 -26.77 -18.05
C ASN A 105 -5.44 -27.88 -18.90
N ALA A 106 -4.43 -28.55 -18.35
CA ALA A 106 -3.92 -29.84 -18.82
C ALA A 106 -3.85 -30.78 -17.62
N PHE A 107 -4.45 -31.96 -17.74
CA PHE A 107 -4.53 -32.97 -16.68
C PHE A 107 -3.68 -34.20 -16.96
N SER A 108 -3.08 -34.29 -18.15
CA SER A 108 -2.13 -35.33 -18.52
C SER A 108 -0.84 -34.76 -19.10
N TRP A 109 0.19 -35.61 -19.13
CA TRP A 109 1.47 -35.26 -19.74
C TRP A 109 1.33 -35.03 -21.25
N GLU A 110 0.49 -35.82 -21.92
CA GLU A 110 0.24 -35.73 -23.35
C GLU A 110 -0.44 -34.41 -23.72
N GLU A 111 -1.40 -33.94 -22.91
CA GLU A 111 -2.06 -32.65 -23.10
C GLU A 111 -1.07 -31.49 -22.94
N LEU A 112 -0.22 -31.55 -21.91
CA LEU A 112 0.81 -30.55 -21.65
C LEU A 112 1.86 -30.51 -22.77
N GLU A 113 2.35 -31.66 -23.22
CA GLU A 113 3.30 -31.77 -24.32
C GLU A 113 2.68 -31.28 -25.65
N ALA A 114 1.41 -31.59 -25.89
CA ALA A 114 0.69 -31.07 -27.04
C ALA A 114 0.54 -29.54 -27.01
N TRP A 115 0.35 -28.94 -25.82
CA TRP A 115 0.36 -27.49 -25.64
C TRP A 115 1.75 -26.91 -25.90
N GLY A 116 2.82 -27.48 -25.34
CA GLY A 116 4.20 -27.02 -25.57
C GLY A 116 4.56 -27.01 -27.05
N ARG A 117 4.24 -28.10 -27.77
CA ARG A 117 4.43 -28.16 -29.24
C ARG A 117 3.65 -27.09 -30.01
N ARG A 118 2.49 -26.64 -29.53
CA ARG A 118 1.75 -25.52 -30.15
C ARG A 118 2.49 -24.20 -29.95
N VAL A 119 3.05 -23.98 -28.76
CA VAL A 119 3.86 -22.80 -28.43
C VAL A 119 5.11 -22.74 -29.30
N ASP A 120 5.89 -23.83 -29.39
CA ASP A 120 7.11 -23.87 -30.20
C ASP A 120 6.84 -23.57 -31.68
N ARG A 121 5.75 -24.12 -32.23
CA ARG A 121 5.33 -23.83 -33.61
C ARG A 121 4.96 -22.37 -33.81
N ALA A 122 4.31 -21.74 -32.83
CA ALA A 122 3.93 -20.34 -32.90
C ALA A 122 5.15 -19.41 -32.82
N LEU A 123 6.20 -19.82 -32.10
CA LEU A 123 7.44 -19.06 -31.94
C LEU A 123 8.45 -19.33 -33.07
N GLY A 124 8.40 -20.49 -33.72
CA GLY A 124 9.39 -20.93 -34.70
C GLY A 124 10.70 -21.43 -34.08
N SER A 125 10.73 -21.62 -32.76
CA SER A 125 11.87 -22.10 -31.98
C SER A 125 11.39 -22.75 -30.70
N GLU A 126 12.27 -23.47 -30.00
CA GLU A 126 11.98 -24.03 -28.67
C GLU A 126 11.70 -22.92 -27.66
N ALA A 127 10.57 -23.05 -26.95
CA ALA A 127 10.18 -22.15 -25.88
C ALA A 127 10.91 -22.45 -24.57
N ARG A 128 11.17 -21.41 -23.78
CA ARG A 128 11.55 -21.56 -22.36
C ARG A 128 10.34 -21.23 -21.50
N PHE A 129 10.10 -22.08 -20.50
CA PHE A 129 8.93 -21.97 -19.64
C PHE A 129 9.34 -21.54 -18.23
N VAL A 130 8.51 -20.69 -17.62
CA VAL A 130 8.52 -20.42 -16.18
C VAL A 130 7.45 -21.31 -15.55
N CYS A 131 7.83 -22.04 -14.51
CA CYS A 131 6.92 -22.89 -13.76
C CYS A 131 6.64 -22.26 -12.41
N GLU A 132 5.39 -21.93 -12.15
CA GLU A 132 4.91 -21.36 -10.89
C GLU A 132 3.87 -22.28 -10.26
N LEU A 133 3.80 -22.30 -8.93
CA LEU A 133 2.74 -23.00 -8.23
C LEU A 133 1.41 -22.28 -8.46
N LYS A 134 0.38 -23.03 -8.86
CA LYS A 134 -0.97 -22.49 -8.96
C LYS A 134 -1.57 -22.33 -7.56
N ILE A 135 -1.52 -21.11 -7.02
CA ILE A 135 -2.12 -20.78 -5.73
C ILE A 135 -3.65 -20.89 -5.84
N ASP A 136 -4.25 -21.67 -4.94
CA ASP A 136 -5.70 -21.81 -4.87
C ASP A 136 -6.27 -20.76 -3.90
N GLY A 137 -6.69 -19.64 -4.46
CA GLY A 137 -7.16 -18.48 -3.71
C GLY A 137 -8.04 -17.57 -4.56
N LEU A 138 -8.27 -16.34 -4.07
CA LEU A 138 -9.04 -15.34 -4.79
C LEU A 138 -8.11 -14.44 -5.62
N ALA A 139 -8.35 -14.35 -6.92
CA ALA A 139 -7.64 -13.42 -7.78
C ALA A 139 -8.08 -11.97 -7.51
N VAL A 140 -7.10 -11.09 -7.31
CA VAL A 140 -7.30 -9.66 -7.08
C VAL A 140 -6.42 -8.83 -8.02
N VAL A 141 -6.84 -7.61 -8.33
CA VAL A 141 -6.11 -6.62 -9.11
C VAL A 141 -5.79 -5.45 -8.21
N LEU A 142 -4.51 -5.08 -8.15
CA LEU A 142 -4.03 -3.92 -7.40
C LEU A 142 -3.58 -2.86 -8.40
N SER A 143 -4.17 -1.67 -8.33
CA SER A 143 -3.79 -0.51 -9.12
C SER A 143 -3.07 0.50 -8.23
N TYR A 144 -1.84 0.83 -8.62
CA TYR A 144 -1.02 1.84 -7.97
C TYR A 144 -0.93 3.09 -8.84
N GLU A 145 -0.99 4.26 -8.22
CA GLU A 145 -0.81 5.57 -8.84
C GLU A 145 0.25 6.33 -8.05
N ASP A 146 1.28 6.83 -8.74
CA ASP A 146 2.41 7.52 -8.12
C ASP A 146 3.07 6.77 -6.95
N GLY A 147 3.03 5.43 -6.99
CA GLY A 147 3.60 4.55 -5.97
C GLY A 147 2.65 4.15 -4.84
N SER A 148 1.47 4.77 -4.73
CA SER A 148 0.49 4.48 -3.67
C SER A 148 -0.68 3.64 -4.19
N LEU A 149 -1.22 2.75 -3.34
CA LEU A 149 -2.36 1.90 -3.68
C LEU A 149 -3.63 2.76 -3.91
N ALA A 150 -4.04 2.86 -5.17
CA ALA A 150 -5.23 3.60 -5.60
C ALA A 150 -6.50 2.74 -5.52
N THR A 151 -6.45 1.48 -5.93
CA THR A 151 -7.62 0.57 -5.90
C THR A 151 -7.20 -0.90 -5.81
N GLY A 152 -7.88 -1.67 -4.96
CA GLY A 152 -7.87 -3.13 -4.96
C GLY A 152 -9.22 -3.67 -5.39
N ALA A 153 -9.26 -4.56 -6.38
CA ALA A 153 -10.51 -5.13 -6.90
C ALA A 153 -10.47 -6.66 -7.02
N THR A 154 -11.60 -7.33 -6.82
CA THR A 154 -11.72 -8.77 -7.11
C THR A 154 -11.67 -9.04 -8.63
N ARG A 155 -11.44 -10.28 -9.05
CA ARG A 155 -11.53 -10.64 -10.48
C ARG A 155 -12.92 -10.38 -11.07
N GLY A 156 -13.98 -10.72 -10.35
CA GLY A 156 -15.35 -10.76 -10.88
C GLY A 156 -15.47 -11.63 -12.14
N ASP A 157 -16.03 -11.09 -13.22
CA ASP A 157 -16.17 -11.77 -14.52
C ASP A 157 -14.91 -11.68 -15.41
N GLY A 158 -13.87 -11.01 -14.92
CA GLY A 158 -12.62 -10.74 -15.63
C GLY A 158 -12.59 -9.40 -16.37
N GLU A 159 -13.72 -8.69 -16.50
CA GLU A 159 -13.81 -7.32 -17.01
C GLU A 159 -14.22 -6.34 -15.92
N VAL A 160 -15.14 -6.74 -15.04
CA VAL A 160 -15.63 -5.98 -13.90
C VAL A 160 -15.50 -6.81 -12.63
N GLY A 161 -14.86 -6.24 -11.62
CA GLY A 161 -14.73 -6.78 -10.27
C GLY A 161 -15.45 -5.93 -9.23
N GLU A 162 -15.23 -6.26 -7.97
CA GLU A 162 -15.74 -5.52 -6.80
C GLU A 162 -14.60 -4.77 -6.13
N ASP A 163 -14.83 -3.51 -5.74
CA ASP A 163 -13.86 -2.74 -4.94
C ASP A 163 -13.72 -3.34 -3.54
N VAL A 164 -12.52 -3.82 -3.25
CA VAL A 164 -12.11 -4.40 -1.97
C VAL A 164 -10.90 -3.67 -1.40
N THR A 165 -10.69 -2.40 -1.78
CA THR A 165 -9.48 -1.63 -1.42
C THR A 165 -9.27 -1.57 0.09
N ALA A 166 -10.34 -1.37 0.86
CA ALA A 166 -10.26 -1.34 2.32
C ALA A 166 -9.79 -2.70 2.90
N ASN A 167 -10.31 -3.81 2.37
CA ASN A 167 -9.88 -5.16 2.77
C ASN A 167 -8.42 -5.41 2.38
N ILE A 168 -8.02 -5.02 1.17
CA ILE A 168 -6.65 -5.17 0.67
C ILE A 168 -5.65 -4.43 1.55
N ARG A 169 -5.98 -3.22 2.04
CA ARG A 169 -5.10 -2.47 2.95
C ARG A 169 -4.79 -3.19 4.26
N THR A 170 -5.64 -4.13 4.68
CA THR A 170 -5.38 -4.96 5.87
C THR A 170 -4.44 -6.14 5.59
N VAL A 171 -4.20 -6.49 4.32
CA VAL A 171 -3.28 -7.57 3.93
C VAL A 171 -1.86 -7.04 3.99
N ARG A 172 -1.12 -7.42 5.03
CA ARG A 172 0.16 -6.78 5.38
C ARG A 172 1.27 -6.94 4.35
N SER A 173 1.21 -7.98 3.51
CA SER A 173 2.15 -8.22 2.41
C SER A 173 1.87 -7.34 1.18
N VAL A 174 0.74 -6.63 1.15
CA VAL A 174 0.45 -5.63 0.12
C VAL A 174 1.17 -4.33 0.53
N PRO A 175 2.04 -3.78 -0.35
CA PRO A 175 2.71 -2.51 -0.10
C PRO A 175 1.71 -1.34 -0.14
#